data_AF-A0A967I708-F1
#
_entry.id   AF-A0A967I708-F1
#
_cell.length_a   1.000
_cell.length_b   1.000
_cell.length_c   1.000
_cell.angle_alpha   90.00
_cell.angle_beta   90.00
_cell.angle_gamma   90.00
#
_symmetry.space_group_name_H-M   'P 1'
#
loop_
_entity.id
_entity.type
_entity.pdbx_description
1 polymer ?
#
loop_
_entity_poly.entity_id
_entity_poly.type
_entity_poly.pdbx_seq_one_letter_code
_entity_poly.pdbx_strand_id
1 'polypeptide(L)' 'ENLILTLDYYQINVDDRFNRSTRFDVGEEERQVLIDSGVPGANAIDLVSFFNNDMDTETEGIDLVATWSFDWRHGLTT' A
#
# COMPACT_ATOMS: atom_id res chain seq x y z
N GLU A 1 -39.37 1.55 -8.87
CA GLU A 1 -38.42 1.66 -7.74
C GLU A 1 -37.08 2.02 -8.36
N ASN A 2 -36.68 3.29 -8.32
CA ASN A 2 -35.63 3.80 -9.22
C ASN A 2 -34.43 4.39 -8.45
N LEU A 3 -34.29 4.12 -7.15
CA LEU A 3 -33.14 4.51 -6.36
C LEU A 3 -32.83 3.46 -5.28
N ILE A 4 -31.59 2.97 -5.25
CA ILE A 4 -31.01 2.11 -4.21
C ILE A 4 -29.84 2.88 -3.58
N LEU A 5 -29.72 2.85 -2.26
CA LEU A 5 -28.68 3.55 -1.51
C LEU A 5 -28.05 2.62 -0.46
N THR A 6 -26.72 2.61 -0.38
CA THR A 6 -25.96 1.98 0.71
C THR A 6 -25.02 3.00 1.33
N LEU A 7 -24.87 2.96 2.64
CA LEU A 7 -24.00 3.83 3.41
C LEU A 7 -23.28 2.98 4.45
N ASP A 8 -21.96 2.94 4.34
CA ASP A 8 -21.09 2.13 5.19
C ASP A 8 -20.05 3.04 5.86
N TYR A 9 -19.79 2.82 7.14
CA TYR A 9 -18.63 3.37 7.84
C TYR A 9 -17.63 2.26 8.06
N TYR A 10 -16.34 2.54 7.84
CA TYR A 10 -15.29 1.58 8.11
C TYR A 10 -14.17 2.22 8.94
N GLN A 11 -13.57 1.37 9.77
CA GLN A 11 -12.31 1.62 10.45
C GLN A 11 -11.47 0.36 10.31
N ILE A 12 -10.31 0.51 9.71
CA ILE A 12 -9.38 -0.58 9.40
C ILE A 12 -8.10 -0.32 10.17
N ASN A 13 -7.81 -1.19 11.13
CA ASN A 13 -6.57 -1.20 11.88
C ASN A 13 -5.68 -2.31 11.34
N VAL A 14 -4.45 -1.97 10.97
CA VAL A 14 -3.41 -2.92 10.58
C VAL A 14 -2.23 -2.71 11.50
N ASP A 15 -2.05 -3.65 12.41
CA ASP A 15 -0.93 -3.67 13.35
C ASP A 15 0.23 -4.46 12.76
N ASP A 16 1.45 -4.12 13.17
CA ASP A 16 2.68 -4.84 12.81
C ASP A 16 2.85 -4.98 11.29
N ARG A 17 2.50 -3.92 10.54
CA ARG A 17 2.37 -3.98 9.10
C ARG A 17 3.72 -4.27 8.44
N PHE A 18 3.74 -5.36 7.66
CA PHE A 18 4.87 -5.70 6.82
C PHE A 18 5.13 -4.59 5.80
N ASN A 19 6.31 -3.99 5.90
CA ASN A 19 6.78 -3.00 4.97
C ASN A 19 8.24 -3.24 4.61
N ARG A 20 8.76 -2.41 3.72
CA ARG A 20 10.17 -2.37 3.40
C ARG A 20 10.70 -1.03 3.85
N SER A 21 11.81 -1.05 4.55
CA SER A 21 12.54 0.14 4.96
C SER A 21 12.90 1.03 3.76
N THR A 22 13.36 2.22 4.06
CA THR A 22 14.13 3.01 3.10
C THR A 22 15.40 2.26 2.67
N ARG A 23 16.08 2.79 1.67
CA ARG A 23 17.42 2.30 1.31
C ARG A 23 18.44 2.96 2.22
N PHE A 24 19.39 2.17 2.69
CA PHE A 24 20.56 2.61 3.44
C PHE A 24 21.78 2.46 2.55
N ASP A 25 22.59 3.51 2.46
CA ASP A 25 23.92 3.44 1.83
C ASP A 25 24.83 2.53 2.65
N VAL A 26 25.55 1.65 1.97
CA VAL A 26 26.59 0.81 2.59
C VAL A 26 27.91 1.54 2.47
N GLY A 27 28.35 2.13 3.57
CA GLY A 27 29.65 2.77 3.69
C GLY A 27 30.78 1.75 3.68
N GLU A 28 32.01 2.26 3.60
CA GLU A 28 33.21 1.41 3.51
C GLU A 28 33.38 0.49 4.73
N GLU A 29 33.08 1.01 5.93
CA GLU A 29 33.17 0.23 7.18
C GLU A 29 32.13 -0.91 7.20
N GLU A 30 30.87 -0.66 6.88
CA GLU A 30 29.85 -1.72 6.82
C GLU A 30 30.15 -2.73 5.71
N ARG A 31 30.65 -2.26 4.56
CA ARG A 31 31.06 -3.13 3.47
C ARG A 31 32.15 -4.10 3.90
N GLN A 32 33.15 -3.63 4.64
CA GLN A 32 34.22 -4.48 5.14
C GLN A 32 33.66 -5.53 6.12
N VAL A 33 32.75 -5.14 7.02
CA VAL A 33 32.07 -6.08 7.93
C VAL A 33 31.30 -7.16 7.15
N LEU A 34 30.62 -6.80 6.06
CA LEU A 34 29.90 -7.75 5.21
C LEU A 34 30.85 -8.71 4.47
N ILE A 35 31.98 -8.21 3.98
CA ILE A 35 33.03 -9.03 3.34
C ILE A 35 33.62 -10.02 4.35
N ASP A 36 33.98 -9.54 5.55
CA ASP A 36 34.56 -10.36 6.62
C ASP A 36 33.57 -11.40 7.14
N SER A 37 32.27 -11.10 7.09
CA SER A 37 31.17 -12.02 7.41
C SER A 37 30.87 -13.03 6.29
N GLY A 38 31.57 -12.95 5.15
CA GLY A 38 31.43 -13.88 4.03
C GLY A 38 30.18 -13.67 3.19
N VAL A 39 29.56 -12.48 3.22
CA VAL A 39 28.37 -12.17 2.42
C VAL A 39 28.73 -12.16 0.93
N PRO A 40 28.12 -13.02 0.09
CA PRO A 40 28.45 -13.08 -1.33
C PRO A 40 28.17 -11.76 -2.04
N GLY A 41 29.16 -11.26 -2.78
CA GLY A 41 29.01 -10.01 -3.55
C GLY A 41 28.97 -8.74 -2.70
N ALA A 42 29.33 -8.78 -1.41
CA ALA A 42 29.35 -7.62 -0.52
C ALA A 42 30.13 -6.41 -1.08
N ASN A 43 31.17 -6.67 -1.87
CA ASN A 43 31.96 -5.64 -2.56
C ASN A 43 31.17 -4.83 -3.60
N ALA A 44 30.01 -5.31 -4.03
CA ALA A 44 29.14 -4.66 -5.02
C ALA A 44 27.80 -4.19 -4.43
N ILE A 45 27.60 -4.30 -3.11
CA ILE A 45 26.37 -3.83 -2.45
C ILE A 45 26.54 -2.37 -2.08
N ASP A 46 25.85 -1.47 -2.77
CA ASP A 46 25.88 -0.03 -2.45
C ASP A 46 24.69 0.40 -1.59
N LEU A 47 23.56 -0.29 -1.73
CA LEU A 47 22.32 0.02 -1.04
C LEU A 47 21.69 -1.25 -0.49
N VAL A 48 21.19 -1.19 0.73
CA VAL A 48 20.43 -2.26 1.36
C VAL A 48 19.06 -1.77 1.82
N SER A 49 18.09 -2.67 1.81
CA SER A 49 16.78 -2.46 2.43
C SER A 49 16.41 -3.70 3.20
N PHE A 50 15.65 -3.50 4.28
CA PHE A 50 15.16 -4.56 5.14
C PHE A 50 13.65 -4.64 5.05
N PHE A 51 13.12 -5.84 5.30
CA PHE A 51 11.71 -5.99 5.58
C PHE A 51 11.49 -5.86 7.08
N ASN A 52 10.48 -5.09 7.45
CA ASN A 52 10.16 -4.71 8.81
C ASN A 52 8.66 -4.85 9.05
N ASN A 53 8.34 -5.06 10.32
CA ASN A 53 7.01 -5.11 10.87
C ASN A 53 7.04 -4.15 12.07
N ASP A 54 6.82 -2.86 11.79
CA ASP A 54 7.08 -1.79 12.76
C ASP A 54 6.16 -0.58 12.61
N MET A 55 5.13 -0.68 11.77
CA MET A 55 4.24 0.42 11.47
C MET A 55 2.79 -0.02 11.67
N ASP A 56 2.09 0.69 12.53
CA ASP A 56 0.66 0.51 12.72
C ASP A 56 -0.08 1.58 11.92
N THR A 57 -1.16 1.19 11.23
CA THR A 57 -1.98 2.11 10.45
C THR A 57 -3.45 1.98 10.78
N GLU A 58 -4.07 3.10 11.08
CA GLU A 58 -5.51 3.25 11.21
C GLU A 58 -6.05 4.00 9.99
N THR A 59 -7.01 3.40 9.28
CA THR A 59 -7.68 4.00 8.12
C THR A 59 -9.18 3.98 8.35
N GLU A 60 -9.79 5.16 8.42
CA GLU A 60 -11.23 5.32 8.63
C GLU A 60 -11.90 6.10 7.50
N GLY A 61 -13.18 5.83 7.27
CA GLY A 61 -13.92 6.48 6.20
C GLY A 61 -15.40 6.11 6.13
N ILE A 62 -16.08 6.74 5.19
CA ILE A 62 -17.49 6.53 4.90
C ILE A 62 -17.63 6.27 3.40
N ASP A 63 -18.30 5.17 3.04
CA ASP A 63 -18.62 4.79 1.67
C ASP A 63 -20.12 4.97 1.41
N LEU A 64 -20.46 5.82 0.44
CA LEU A 64 -21.83 6.07 0.00
C LEU A 64 -21.99 5.61 -1.45
N VAL A 65 -22.86 4.64 -1.69
CA VAL A 65 -23.21 4.17 -3.04
C VAL A 65 -24.68 4.46 -3.31
N ALA A 66 -24.95 5.13 -4.44
CA ALA A 66 -26.30 5.39 -4.92
C ALA A 66 -26.46 4.85 -6.35
N THR A 67 -27.49 4.04 -6.57
CA THR A 67 -27.83 3.49 -7.88
C THR A 67 -29.21 3.96 -8.29
N TRP A 68 -29.31 4.67 -9.42
CA TRP A 68 -30.58 5.12 -9.99
C TRP A 68 -30.82 4.52 -11.37
N SER A 69 -32.00 3.95 -11.63
CA SER A 69 -32.39 3.47 -12.96
C SER A 69 -33.36 4.46 -13.64
N PHE A 70 -32.96 5.00 -14.79
CA PHE A 70 -33.79 5.88 -15.61
C PHE A 70 -34.12 5.22 -16.95
N ASP A 71 -35.41 5.14 -17.28
CA ASP A 71 -35.89 4.66 -18.58
C ASP A 71 -36.03 5.84 -19.54
N TRP A 72 -35.17 5.94 -20.55
CA TRP A 72 -35.21 7.02 -21.54
C TRP A 72 -36.05 6.61 -22.76
N ARG A 73 -37.37 6.86 -22.70
CA ARG A 73 -38.33 6.44 -23.74
C ARG A 73 -38.55 7.43 -24.89
N HIS A 74 -37.60 8.32 -25.19
CA HIS A 74 -37.74 9.31 -26.28
C HIS A 74 -36.57 9.32 -27.28
N GLY A 75 -36.01 8.16 -27.59
CA GLY A 75 -35.06 7.97 -28.70
C GLY A 75 -35.72 7.70 -30.07
N LEU A 76 -36.74 8.49 -30.46
CA LEU A 76 -37.23 8.52 -31.85
C LEU A 76 -36.76 9.83 -32.49
N THR A 77 -35.75 9.72 -33.34
CA THR A 77 -35.35 10.75 -34.30
C THR A 77 -36.33 10.71 -35.47
N THR A 78 -37.06 11.81 -35.71
CA THR A 78 -37.77 12.05 -36.97
C THR A 78 -36.85 12.77 -37.93
#